data_AF-A0A956KKH8-F1
#
_entry.id   AF-A0A956KKH8-F1
#
_cell.length_a   1.000
_cell.length_b   1.000
_cell.length_c   1.000
_cell.angle_alpha   90.00
_cell.angle_beta   90.00
_cell.angle_gamma   90.00
#
_symmetry.space_group_name_H-M   'P 1'
#
loop_
_entity.id
_entity.type
_entity.pdbx_description
1 polymer ?
#
loop_
_entity_poly.entity_id
_entity_poly.type
_entity_poly.pdbx_seq_one_letter_code
_entity_poly.pdbx_strand_id
1 'polypeptide(L)'
;VGWGDRKVGVQMWGKIDGEGRGLHEFTWALSASSDVTSGGPNGVDTHARVTYDPLAWMSIGANAAYKHVQDPLADENACRDDWRRDPGCRRDVFAAGGDLRFLVGKKLYASVEVNLAQNWRFADTSPWGVGALAYASYDIEVGKRTTLQPVAFAEYIDTNLTFKQSEAVRAVFGFNVLWTKHLRVMPQVQLVDPLPPITGFNPAVKRRVYGLWISVNL
;
A
#
# COMPACT_ATOMS: atom_id res chain seq x y z
N VAL A 1 -3.83 13.42 1.35
CA VAL A 1 -2.99 13.35 2.57
C VAL A 1 -3.09 11.98 3.24
N GLY A 2 -2.56 10.95 2.57
CA GLY A 2 -2.35 9.61 3.09
C GLY A 2 -1.01 9.47 3.83
N TRP A 3 -0.58 8.24 4.04
CA TRP A 3 0.79 7.92 4.46
C TRP A 3 1.76 8.21 3.31
N GLY A 4 2.89 8.87 3.59
CA GLY A 4 3.89 9.17 2.55
C GLY A 4 3.57 10.36 1.63
N ASP A 5 2.43 11.04 1.81
CA ASP A 5 2.09 12.29 1.12
C ASP A 5 2.91 13.48 1.68
N ARG A 6 4.26 13.37 1.64
CA ARG A 6 5.19 14.41 2.12
C ARG A 6 6.10 14.88 1.00
N LYS A 7 6.34 16.19 0.90
CA LYS A 7 7.06 16.77 -0.26
C LYS A 7 8.56 16.48 -0.32
N VAL A 8 9.24 16.39 0.81
CA VAL A 8 10.71 16.19 0.86
C VAL A 8 11.02 15.02 1.76
N GLY A 9 11.96 14.17 1.36
CA GLY A 9 12.42 13.08 2.19
C GLY A 9 13.80 12.58 1.82
N VAL A 10 14.37 11.80 2.73
CA VAL A 10 15.63 11.09 2.56
C VAL A 10 15.37 9.60 2.78
N GLN A 11 16.09 8.76 2.04
CA GLN A 11 16.04 7.32 2.20
C GLN A 11 17.46 6.77 2.21
N MET A 12 17.71 5.86 3.14
CA MET A 12 18.87 4.98 3.15
C MET A 12 18.38 3.56 2.88
N TRP A 13 19.15 2.80 2.13
CA TRP A 13 18.86 1.41 1.85
C TRP A 13 20.15 0.62 1.75
N GLY A 14 20.04 -0.68 1.96
CA GLY A 14 21.17 -1.58 1.83
C GLY A 14 20.71 -2.97 1.46
N LYS A 15 21.63 -3.71 0.85
CA LYS A 15 21.47 -5.09 0.46
C LYS A 15 22.66 -5.88 1.00
N ILE A 16 22.37 -7.02 1.60
CA ILE A 16 23.35 -8.03 1.99
C ILE A 16 23.11 -9.20 1.05
N ASP A 17 24.02 -9.37 0.10
CA ASP A 17 23.97 -10.50 -0.83
C ASP A 17 24.28 -11.81 -0.09
N GLY A 18 23.64 -12.88 -0.54
CA GLY A 18 23.91 -14.21 -0.03
C GLY A 18 25.27 -14.73 -0.47
N GLU A 19 26.24 -14.86 0.44
CA GLU A 19 27.51 -15.55 0.16
C GLU A 19 27.38 -17.07 0.40
N GLY A 20 27.35 -17.85 -0.68
CA GLY A 20 27.47 -19.31 -0.63
C GLY A 20 26.29 -20.07 -0.01
N ARG A 21 26.55 -21.29 0.47
CA ARG A 21 25.55 -22.18 1.07
C ARG A 21 25.23 -21.72 2.51
N GLY A 22 24.33 -20.74 2.66
CA GLY A 22 23.69 -20.46 3.95
C GLY A 22 23.35 -19.01 4.23
N LEU A 23 23.90 -18.05 3.49
CA LEU A 23 23.50 -16.65 3.61
C LEU A 23 22.41 -16.37 2.58
N HIS A 24 21.23 -16.05 3.07
CA HIS A 24 20.06 -15.69 2.29
C HIS A 24 20.10 -14.17 2.01
N GLU A 25 19.54 -13.75 0.88
CA GLU A 25 19.54 -12.32 0.53
C GLU A 25 18.67 -11.52 1.51
N PHE A 26 19.20 -10.39 1.97
CA PHE A 26 18.52 -9.48 2.90
C PHE A 26 18.61 -8.05 2.40
N THR A 27 17.46 -7.39 2.29
CA THR A 27 17.35 -5.99 1.88
C THR A 27 16.68 -5.19 2.98
N TRP A 28 17.15 -3.97 3.23
CA TRP A 28 16.53 -3.04 4.17
C TRP A 28 16.46 -1.63 3.60
N ALA A 29 15.47 -0.88 4.06
CA ALA A 29 15.31 0.53 3.74
C ALA A 29 14.75 1.28 4.95
N LEU A 30 15.24 2.50 5.16
CA LEU A 30 14.75 3.46 6.13
C LEU A 30 14.55 4.79 5.41
N SER A 31 13.39 5.42 5.57
CA SER A 31 13.14 6.75 5.06
C SER A 31 12.52 7.66 6.10
N ALA A 32 12.77 8.96 5.95
CA ALA A 32 12.13 10.03 6.69
C ALA A 32 11.69 11.11 5.71
N SER A 33 10.48 11.61 5.84
CA SER A 33 9.93 12.66 4.99
C SER A 33 9.14 13.69 5.79
N SER A 34 9.05 14.90 5.29
CA SER A 34 8.40 16.04 5.96
C SER A 34 7.71 16.96 4.97
N ASP A 35 6.71 17.69 5.46
CA ASP A 35 5.88 18.64 4.71
C ASP A 35 6.33 20.09 4.86
N VAL A 36 7.64 20.34 4.70
CA VAL A 36 8.23 21.67 4.88
C VAL A 36 7.65 22.73 3.90
N THR A 37 6.90 22.34 2.86
CA THR A 37 6.43 23.26 1.80
C THR A 37 5.03 22.97 1.21
N SER A 38 4.16 22.14 1.81
CA SER A 38 3.02 21.52 1.09
C SER A 38 1.59 21.96 1.40
N GLY A 39 1.34 22.85 2.36
CA GLY A 39 -0.04 23.16 2.77
C GLY A 39 -0.77 21.98 3.42
N GLY A 40 -0.10 20.83 3.61
CA GLY A 40 -0.49 19.79 4.55
C GLY A 40 -0.03 20.13 5.97
N PRO A 41 -0.59 19.47 7.01
CA PRO A 41 -0.19 19.72 8.39
C PRO A 41 1.28 19.38 8.59
N ASN A 42 2.02 20.27 9.25
CA ASN A 42 3.42 20.06 9.55
C ASN A 42 3.66 18.71 10.26
N GLY A 43 4.77 18.05 9.95
CA GLY A 43 5.06 16.76 10.56
C GLY A 43 6.22 16.02 9.92
N VAL A 44 6.48 14.83 10.44
CA VAL A 44 7.50 13.90 9.96
C VAL A 44 6.87 12.52 9.83
N ASP A 45 7.11 11.88 8.69
CA ASP A 45 6.78 10.49 8.44
C ASP A 45 8.09 9.72 8.36
N THR A 46 8.18 8.59 9.04
CA THR A 46 9.31 7.66 8.97
C THR A 46 8.81 6.29 8.57
N HIS A 47 9.54 5.61 7.71
CA HIS A 47 9.21 4.28 7.24
C HIS A 47 10.44 3.40 7.31
N ALA A 48 10.28 2.18 7.81
CA ALA A 48 11.28 1.14 7.78
C ALA A 48 10.72 -0.08 7.04
N ARG A 49 11.56 -0.72 6.25
CA ARG A 49 11.24 -1.98 5.58
C ARG A 49 12.43 -2.91 5.63
N VAL A 50 12.15 -4.19 5.85
CA VAL A 50 13.09 -5.29 5.65
C VAL A 50 12.47 -6.32 4.73
N THR A 51 13.29 -6.93 3.89
CA THR A 51 12.93 -8.06 3.04
C THR A 51 13.97 -9.14 3.21
N TYR A 52 13.53 -10.37 3.41
CA TYR A 52 14.35 -11.55 3.56
C TYR A 52 13.95 -12.55 2.48
N ASP A 53 14.93 -13.01 1.70
CA ASP A 53 14.73 -13.92 0.58
C ASP A 53 15.31 -15.30 0.91
N PRO A 54 14.57 -16.12 1.68
CA PRO A 54 15.05 -17.44 2.09
C PRO A 54 15.29 -18.37 0.90
N LEU A 55 14.60 -18.15 -0.22
CA LEU A 55 14.69 -19.00 -1.41
C LEU A 55 14.64 -18.10 -2.65
N ALA A 56 15.27 -18.54 -3.75
CA ALA A 56 15.25 -17.79 -5.02
C ALA A 56 13.83 -17.57 -5.61
N TRP A 57 12.83 -18.28 -5.09
CA TRP A 57 11.43 -18.17 -5.48
C TRP A 57 10.53 -17.59 -4.39
N MET A 58 11.05 -17.20 -3.22
CA MET A 58 10.24 -16.74 -2.08
C MET A 58 10.90 -15.56 -1.35
N SER A 59 10.11 -14.52 -1.10
CA SER A 59 10.48 -13.34 -0.33
C SER A 59 9.50 -13.10 0.82
N ILE A 60 10.03 -12.64 1.95
CA ILE A 60 9.27 -12.25 3.15
C ILE A 60 9.62 -10.81 3.47
N GLY A 61 8.63 -9.92 3.44
CA GLY A 61 8.77 -8.51 3.77
C GLY A 61 8.08 -8.17 5.09
N ALA A 62 8.65 -7.21 5.81
CA ALA A 62 8.03 -6.55 6.93
C ALA A 62 8.28 -5.04 6.85
N ASN A 63 7.28 -4.25 7.21
CA ASN A 63 7.38 -2.79 7.24
C ASN A 63 6.78 -2.22 8.51
N ALA A 64 7.31 -1.07 8.91
CA ALA A 64 6.79 -0.26 9.99
C ALA A 64 6.82 1.21 9.54
N ALA A 65 5.88 2.00 10.03
CA ALA A 65 5.89 3.43 9.84
C ALA A 65 5.45 4.14 11.12
N TYR A 66 6.01 5.33 11.30
CA TYR A 66 5.64 6.25 12.37
C TYR A 66 5.44 7.62 11.76
N LYS A 67 4.39 8.29 12.16
CA LYS A 67 4.05 9.62 11.68
C LYS A 67 3.75 10.50 12.88
N HIS A 68 4.52 11.57 12.98
CA HIS A 68 4.26 12.69 13.86
C HIS A 68 3.60 13.80 13.06
N VAL A 69 2.37 14.18 13.41
CA VAL A 69 1.67 15.30 12.77
C VAL A 69 1.28 16.35 13.79
N GLN A 70 1.31 17.59 13.36
CA GLN A 70 0.55 18.62 14.01
C GLN A 70 -0.93 18.39 13.67
N ASP A 71 -1.76 18.12 14.68
CA ASP A 71 -3.16 17.73 14.49
C ASP A 71 -4.03 18.95 14.17
N PRO A 72 -4.44 19.16 12.91
CA PRO A 72 -5.34 20.26 12.58
C PRO A 72 -6.76 19.99 13.10
N LEU A 73 -7.08 18.78 13.57
CA LEU A 73 -8.42 18.43 14.06
C LEU A 73 -8.62 18.75 15.55
N ALA A 74 -7.56 19.06 16.29
CA ALA A 74 -7.63 19.45 17.70
C ALA A 74 -8.09 20.91 17.89
N ASP A 75 -7.60 21.81 17.06
CA ASP A 75 -8.05 23.21 16.92
C ASP A 75 -7.57 23.72 15.55
N GLU A 76 -8.44 23.67 14.54
CA GLU A 76 -8.07 23.91 13.14
C GLU A 76 -7.49 25.30 12.91
N ASN A 77 -7.90 26.30 13.69
CA ASN A 77 -7.38 27.66 13.55
C ASN A 77 -6.05 27.85 14.30
N ALA A 78 -5.80 27.15 15.41
CA ALA A 78 -4.58 27.30 16.20
C ALA A 78 -3.45 26.34 15.80
N CYS A 79 -3.77 25.13 15.35
CA CYS A 79 -2.81 24.05 15.10
C CYS A 79 -2.44 23.90 13.62
N ARG A 80 -3.14 24.54 12.68
CA ARG A 80 -2.89 24.39 11.24
C ARG A 80 -1.83 25.37 10.71
N ASP A 81 -1.82 26.61 11.20
CA ASP A 81 -1.10 27.71 10.56
C ASP A 81 0.34 27.91 11.07
N ASP A 82 0.63 27.58 12.34
CA ASP A 82 1.97 27.74 12.94
C ASP A 82 2.44 26.46 13.64
N TRP A 83 3.71 26.08 13.49
CA TRP A 83 4.30 24.94 14.22
C TRP A 83 4.30 25.19 15.73
N ARG A 84 3.42 24.49 16.45
CA ARG A 84 3.32 24.60 17.91
C ARG A 84 4.00 23.42 18.59
N ARG A 85 4.73 23.74 19.67
CA ARG A 85 5.32 22.72 20.55
C ARG A 85 4.34 22.16 21.59
N ASP A 86 3.11 22.66 21.60
CA ASP A 86 2.05 22.24 22.52
C ASP A 86 1.67 20.76 22.28
N PRO A 87 1.65 19.91 23.32
CA PRO A 87 1.13 18.55 23.25
C PRO A 87 -0.29 18.46 22.68
N GLY A 88 -1.14 19.46 22.90
CA GLY A 88 -2.53 19.48 22.44
C GLY A 88 -2.69 19.59 20.92
N CYS A 89 -1.66 20.05 20.20
CA CYS A 89 -1.64 20.12 18.74
C CYS A 89 -0.86 18.98 18.10
N ARG A 90 -0.50 17.91 18.83
CA ARG A 90 0.39 16.85 18.31
C ARG A 90 -0.30 15.50 18.32
N ARG A 91 -0.05 14.73 17.27
CA ARG A 91 -0.54 13.37 17.16
C ARG A 91 0.53 12.46 16.56
N ASP A 92 0.73 11.35 17.26
CA ASP A 92 1.59 10.26 16.86
C ASP A 92 0.73 9.10 16.37
N VAL A 93 0.97 8.64 15.15
CA VAL A 93 0.29 7.47 14.58
C VAL A 93 1.30 6.48 14.04
N PHE A 94 0.93 5.21 14.11
CA PHE A 94 1.77 4.09 13.74
C PHE A 94 1.13 3.28 12.62
N ALA A 95 1.98 2.62 11.84
CA ALA A 95 1.59 1.57 10.92
C ALA A 95 2.60 0.43 10.94
N ALA A 96 2.14 -0.76 10.62
CA ALA A 96 2.96 -1.95 10.46
C ALA A 96 2.37 -2.80 9.33
N GLY A 97 3.18 -3.63 8.72
CA GLY A 97 2.73 -4.51 7.67
C GLY A 97 3.77 -5.54 7.31
N GLY A 98 3.41 -6.37 6.35
CA GLY A 98 4.31 -7.35 5.79
C GLY A 98 3.71 -8.00 4.57
N ASP A 99 4.57 -8.69 3.83
CA ASP A 99 4.21 -9.33 2.58
C ASP A 99 4.97 -10.62 2.36
N LEU A 100 4.35 -11.53 1.63
CA LEU A 100 4.95 -12.74 1.10
C LEU A 100 4.89 -12.67 -0.41
N ARG A 101 6.00 -12.97 -1.09
CA ARG A 101 6.06 -13.01 -2.56
C ARG A 101 6.61 -14.34 -3.02
N PHE A 102 6.09 -14.81 -4.14
CA PHE A 102 6.45 -16.07 -4.75
C PHE A 102 6.73 -15.86 -6.24
N LEU A 103 7.84 -16.38 -6.73
CA LEU A 103 8.21 -16.41 -8.15
C LEU A 103 8.52 -17.85 -8.58
N VAL A 104 7.51 -18.57 -9.07
CA VAL A 104 7.64 -19.98 -9.44
C VAL A 104 7.95 -20.11 -10.92
N GLY A 105 9.10 -20.72 -11.24
CA GLY A 105 9.48 -21.06 -12.61
C GLY A 105 9.62 -19.85 -13.55
N LYS A 106 9.86 -18.64 -12.99
CA LYS A 106 9.90 -17.35 -13.71
C LYS A 106 8.60 -16.94 -14.42
N LYS A 107 7.51 -17.68 -14.24
CA LYS A 107 6.23 -17.44 -14.94
C LYS A 107 5.12 -17.04 -13.99
N LEU A 108 5.01 -17.71 -12.84
CA LEU A 108 4.01 -17.38 -11.83
C LEU A 108 4.62 -16.40 -10.84
N TYR A 109 4.05 -15.22 -10.76
CA TYR A 109 4.26 -14.30 -9.65
C TYR A 109 2.99 -14.28 -8.80
N ALA A 110 3.15 -14.43 -7.49
CA ALA A 110 2.06 -14.25 -6.54
C ALA A 110 2.55 -13.49 -5.32
N SER A 111 1.70 -12.67 -4.71
CA SER A 111 2.02 -11.98 -3.48
C SER A 111 0.80 -11.80 -2.60
N VAL A 112 1.01 -11.80 -1.30
CA VAL A 112 0.03 -11.39 -0.29
C VAL A 112 0.68 -10.32 0.57
N GLU A 113 -0.03 -9.23 0.83
CA GLU A 113 0.41 -8.11 1.65
C GLU A 113 -0.68 -7.81 2.68
N VAL A 114 -0.28 -7.48 3.90
CA VAL A 114 -1.18 -7.00 4.95
C VAL A 114 -0.58 -5.76 5.58
N ASN A 115 -1.38 -4.73 5.75
CA ASN A 115 -1.02 -3.49 6.41
C ASN A 115 -2.03 -3.18 7.51
N LEU A 116 -1.53 -2.69 8.62
CA LEU A 116 -2.26 -2.18 9.76
C LEU A 116 -1.80 -0.74 9.97
N ALA A 117 -2.69 0.24 9.97
CA ALA A 117 -2.32 1.64 10.10
C ALA A 117 -3.34 2.43 10.91
N GLN A 118 -2.87 3.29 11.80
CA GLN A 118 -3.75 4.25 12.48
C GLN A 118 -4.15 5.37 11.54
N ASN A 119 -5.45 5.70 11.57
CA ASN A 119 -6.00 6.79 10.78
C ASN A 119 -6.08 8.09 11.58
N TRP A 120 -5.06 8.93 11.44
CA TRP A 120 -4.96 10.23 12.12
C TRP A 120 -6.04 11.24 11.75
N ARG A 121 -6.87 10.96 10.73
CA ARG A 121 -7.99 11.83 10.31
C ARG A 121 -9.24 11.68 11.17
N PHE A 122 -9.29 10.70 12.07
CA PHE A 122 -10.33 10.62 13.09
C PHE A 122 -9.82 11.33 14.35
N ALA A 123 -10.48 12.43 14.70
CA ALA A 123 -10.18 13.18 15.92
C ALA A 123 -10.20 12.26 17.15
N ASP A 124 -9.28 12.53 18.08
CA ASP A 124 -9.09 11.93 19.41
C ASP A 124 -8.77 10.43 19.48
N THR A 125 -9.15 9.63 18.49
CA THR A 125 -9.16 8.16 18.61
C THR A 125 -8.11 7.47 17.74
N SER A 126 -7.69 8.07 16.62
CA SER A 126 -6.73 7.48 15.67
C SER A 126 -6.90 5.96 15.48
N PRO A 127 -8.09 5.52 15.08
CA PRO A 127 -8.45 4.13 15.07
C PRO A 127 -7.57 3.38 14.08
N TRP A 128 -7.30 2.12 14.41
CA TRP A 128 -6.59 1.22 13.51
C TRP A 128 -7.47 0.83 12.34
N GLY A 129 -6.92 0.85 11.14
CA GLY A 129 -7.48 0.23 9.95
C GLY A 129 -6.56 -0.88 9.45
N VAL A 130 -7.11 -1.88 8.79
CA VAL A 130 -6.37 -2.99 8.17
C VAL A 130 -6.65 -3.03 6.68
N GLY A 131 -5.62 -3.31 5.90
CA GLY A 131 -5.73 -3.64 4.49
C GLY A 131 -5.03 -4.97 4.24
N ALA A 132 -5.63 -5.84 3.44
CA ALA A 132 -5.01 -7.05 2.96
C ALA A 132 -5.14 -7.10 1.44
N LEU A 133 -4.09 -7.50 0.75
CA LEU A 133 -4.01 -7.54 -0.70
C LEU A 133 -3.42 -8.87 -1.13
N ALA A 134 -4.05 -9.52 -2.09
CA ALA A 134 -3.53 -10.68 -2.78
C ALA A 134 -3.44 -10.37 -4.27
N TYR A 135 -2.33 -10.76 -4.89
CA TYR A 135 -2.10 -10.58 -6.32
C TYR A 135 -1.49 -11.84 -6.90
N ALA A 136 -1.90 -12.20 -8.11
CA ALA A 136 -1.26 -13.26 -8.88
C ALA A 136 -1.26 -12.91 -10.36
N SER A 137 -0.17 -13.27 -11.05
CA SER A 137 -0.02 -13.18 -12.49
C SER A 137 0.74 -14.38 -13.03
N TYR A 138 0.37 -14.84 -14.22
CA TYR A 138 1.06 -15.95 -14.86
C TYR A 138 1.44 -15.63 -16.30
N ASP A 139 2.71 -15.75 -16.65
CA ASP A 139 3.20 -15.47 -18.00
C ASP A 139 3.09 -16.69 -18.91
N ILE A 140 2.30 -16.55 -19.98
CA ILE A 140 2.13 -17.52 -21.06
C ILE A 140 2.81 -16.96 -22.31
N GLU A 141 3.99 -17.46 -22.62
CA GLU A 141 4.69 -17.09 -23.85
C GLU A 141 3.96 -17.66 -25.07
N VAL A 142 3.56 -16.77 -25.98
CA VAL A 142 2.93 -17.10 -27.26
C VAL A 142 3.87 -16.64 -28.37
N GLY A 143 4.86 -17.47 -28.65
CA GLY A 143 5.93 -17.16 -29.60
C GLY A 143 6.99 -16.22 -29.02
N LYS A 144 7.80 -15.61 -29.90
CA LYS A 144 9.00 -14.84 -29.49
C LYS A 144 8.73 -13.40 -29.06
N ARG A 145 7.52 -12.90 -29.33
CA ARG A 145 7.19 -11.48 -29.22
C ARG A 145 5.92 -11.20 -28.43
N THR A 146 5.20 -12.23 -28.00
CA THR A 146 3.91 -12.05 -27.34
C THR A 146 3.88 -12.86 -26.07
N THR A 147 3.45 -12.24 -24.98
CA THR A 147 3.14 -12.91 -23.73
C THR A 147 1.71 -12.57 -23.34
N LEU A 148 0.92 -13.60 -23.05
CA LEU A 148 -0.40 -13.46 -22.47
C LEU A 148 -0.25 -13.62 -20.96
N GLN A 149 -0.80 -12.67 -20.20
CA GLN A 149 -0.63 -12.62 -18.75
C GLN A 149 -1.99 -12.43 -18.09
N PRO A 150 -2.72 -13.52 -17.75
CA PRO A 150 -3.80 -13.46 -16.79
C PRO A 150 -3.31 -12.86 -15.48
N VAL A 151 -4.10 -11.95 -14.91
CA VAL A 151 -3.86 -11.32 -13.62
C VAL A 151 -5.11 -11.39 -12.76
N ALA A 152 -4.91 -11.66 -11.48
CA ALA A 152 -5.93 -11.59 -10.46
C ALA A 152 -5.42 -10.72 -9.30
N PHE A 153 -6.30 -9.90 -8.77
CA PHE A 153 -6.06 -9.01 -7.65
C PHE A 153 -7.28 -9.07 -6.75
N ALA A 154 -7.06 -9.18 -5.45
CA ALA A 154 -8.09 -9.05 -4.43
C ALA A 154 -7.55 -8.17 -3.32
N GLU A 155 -8.37 -7.27 -2.82
CA GLU A 155 -8.06 -6.34 -1.76
C GLU A 155 -9.23 -6.32 -0.78
N TYR A 156 -8.93 -6.42 0.49
CA TYR A 156 -9.84 -6.16 1.60
C TYR A 156 -9.32 -4.95 2.35
N ILE A 157 -10.20 -4.01 2.67
CA ILE A 157 -9.87 -2.85 3.49
C ILE A 157 -10.94 -2.72 4.56
N ASP A 158 -10.52 -2.56 5.80
CA ASP A 158 -11.29 -1.97 6.89
C ASP A 158 -10.57 -0.70 7.32
N THR A 159 -11.18 0.46 7.04
CA THR A 159 -10.58 1.76 7.36
C THR A 159 -10.58 2.10 8.86
N ASN A 160 -11.30 1.34 9.68
CA ASN A 160 -11.55 1.59 11.09
C ASN A 160 -12.10 0.33 11.78
N LEU A 161 -11.23 -0.44 12.41
CA LEU A 161 -11.52 -1.67 13.17
C LEU A 161 -12.50 -1.48 14.34
N THR A 162 -12.82 -0.24 14.72
CA THR A 162 -13.82 0.06 15.76
C THR A 162 -15.24 0.04 15.19
N PHE A 163 -15.41 0.26 13.88
CA PHE A 163 -16.71 0.31 13.21
C PHE A 163 -16.77 -0.71 12.06
N LYS A 164 -17.64 -1.71 12.20
CA LYS A 164 -17.91 -2.73 11.16
C LYS A 164 -18.37 -2.14 9.82
N GLN A 165 -18.82 -0.89 9.80
CA GLN A 165 -19.38 -0.22 8.61
C GLN A 165 -18.32 0.39 7.68
N SER A 166 -17.05 0.01 7.86
CA SER A 166 -15.90 0.63 7.20
C SER A 166 -15.18 -0.33 6.25
N GLU A 167 -15.73 -1.54 6.10
CA GLU A 167 -15.18 -2.65 5.33
C GLU A 167 -15.56 -2.59 3.84
N ALA A 168 -14.61 -2.93 2.97
CA ALA A 168 -14.82 -3.09 1.53
C ALA A 168 -13.90 -4.16 0.96
N VAL A 169 -14.37 -4.82 -0.10
CA VAL A 169 -13.57 -5.72 -0.92
C VAL A 169 -13.49 -5.17 -2.33
N ARG A 170 -12.32 -5.28 -2.94
CA ARG A 170 -12.09 -5.03 -4.35
C ARG A 170 -11.48 -6.27 -4.99
N ALA A 171 -11.99 -6.68 -6.13
CA ALA A 171 -11.38 -7.71 -6.95
C ALA A 171 -11.17 -7.18 -8.37
N VAL A 172 -10.03 -7.50 -8.98
CA VAL A 172 -9.74 -7.21 -10.38
C VAL A 172 -9.26 -8.47 -11.05
N PHE A 173 -9.89 -8.82 -12.17
CA PHE A 173 -9.47 -9.90 -13.05
C PHE A 173 -9.12 -9.31 -14.39
N GLY A 174 -7.94 -9.60 -14.90
CA GLY A 174 -7.46 -9.04 -16.15
C GLY A 174 -6.72 -10.05 -17.00
N PHE A 175 -6.54 -9.71 -18.26
CA PHE A 175 -5.79 -10.53 -19.20
C PHE A 175 -4.90 -9.65 -20.05
N ASN A 176 -3.68 -9.43 -19.60
CA ASN A 176 -2.77 -8.54 -20.29
C ASN A 176 -2.21 -9.21 -21.55
N VAL A 177 -2.15 -8.46 -22.64
CA VAL A 177 -1.43 -8.83 -23.85
C VAL A 177 -0.18 -7.97 -23.91
N LEU A 178 0.98 -8.60 -23.72
CA LEU A 178 2.29 -7.97 -23.86
C LEU A 178 2.81 -8.27 -25.25
N TRP A 179 2.80 -7.27 -26.14
CA TRP A 179 3.35 -7.38 -27.48
C TRP A 179 4.68 -6.64 -27.52
N THR A 180 5.76 -7.42 -27.65
CA THR A 180 7.16 -7.00 -27.53
C THR A 180 7.43 -6.39 -26.15
N LYS A 181 8.46 -5.55 -26.04
CA LYS A 181 8.77 -4.81 -24.81
C LYS A 181 8.02 -3.48 -24.71
N HIS A 182 7.27 -3.11 -25.75
CA HIS A 182 6.75 -1.75 -25.91
C HIS A 182 5.24 -1.67 -25.68
N LEU A 183 4.46 -2.60 -26.24
CA LEU A 183 3.00 -2.50 -26.17
C LEU A 183 2.44 -3.44 -25.10
N ARG A 184 1.64 -2.87 -24.20
CA ARG A 184 0.85 -3.63 -23.22
C ARG A 184 -0.61 -3.20 -23.28
N VAL A 185 -1.50 -4.15 -23.58
CA VAL A 185 -2.97 -3.96 -23.56
C VAL A 185 -3.54 -4.73 -22.38
N MET A 186 -4.37 -4.07 -21.57
CA MET A 186 -4.83 -4.59 -20.27
C MET A 186 -6.36 -4.47 -20.15
N PRO A 187 -7.13 -5.38 -20.75
CA PRO A 187 -8.54 -5.54 -20.43
C PRO A 187 -8.68 -6.08 -19.00
N GLN A 188 -9.54 -5.44 -18.21
CA GLN A 188 -9.75 -5.75 -16.81
C GLN A 188 -11.22 -5.60 -16.42
N VAL A 189 -11.73 -6.56 -15.66
CA VAL A 189 -12.99 -6.46 -14.94
C VAL A 189 -12.69 -6.13 -13.49
N GLN A 190 -13.34 -5.09 -12.99
CA GLN A 190 -13.22 -4.66 -11.61
C GLN A 190 -14.56 -4.81 -10.89
N LEU A 191 -14.48 -5.38 -9.69
CA LEU A 191 -15.53 -5.42 -8.69
C LEU A 191 -15.06 -4.62 -7.47
N VAL A 192 -15.89 -3.71 -6.97
CA VAL A 192 -15.74 -3.11 -5.64
C VAL A 192 -17.06 -3.31 -4.92
N ASP A 193 -17.02 -4.00 -3.78
CA ASP A 193 -18.18 -4.27 -2.96
C ASP A 193 -17.95 -3.80 -1.51
N PRO A 194 -18.67 -2.77 -1.05
CA PRO A 194 -18.72 -2.43 0.37
C PRO A 194 -19.43 -3.55 1.16
N LEU A 195 -18.85 -4.00 2.29
CA LEU A 195 -19.44 -5.08 3.07
C LEU A 195 -20.54 -4.56 4.03
N PRO A 196 -21.66 -5.28 4.21
CA PRO A 196 -22.68 -4.91 5.19
C PRO A 196 -22.13 -4.99 6.63
N PRO A 197 -22.50 -4.03 7.52
CA PRO A 197 -23.49 -2.98 7.32
C PRO A 197 -22.93 -1.73 6.64
N ILE A 198 -23.55 -1.26 5.55
CA ILE A 198 -23.11 -0.06 4.81
C ILE A 198 -23.73 1.18 5.46
N THR A 199 -22.93 2.12 5.99
CA THR A 199 -23.42 3.42 6.47
C THR A 199 -22.69 4.58 5.81
N GLY A 200 -23.30 5.77 5.84
CA GLY A 200 -22.78 6.97 5.14
C GLY A 200 -21.45 7.51 5.65
N PHE A 201 -20.85 6.91 6.69
CA PHE A 201 -19.60 7.38 7.32
C PHE A 201 -18.35 7.10 6.48
N ASN A 202 -18.35 6.12 5.59
CA ASN A 202 -17.20 5.85 4.72
C ASN A 202 -17.46 6.35 3.27
N PRO A 203 -16.78 7.43 2.82
CA PRO A 203 -16.95 7.97 1.48
C PRO A 203 -16.50 7.00 0.36
N ALA A 204 -15.67 6.01 0.67
CA ALA A 204 -15.22 4.98 -0.28
C ALA A 204 -16.25 3.84 -0.48
N VAL A 205 -17.30 3.78 0.35
CA VAL A 205 -18.17 2.58 0.53
C VAL A 205 -19.60 2.86 0.02
N LYS A 206 -19.82 3.95 -0.71
CA LYS A 206 -21.19 4.41 -1.03
C LYS A 206 -21.92 3.53 -2.05
N ARG A 207 -21.22 2.80 -2.93
CA ARG A 207 -21.83 2.02 -4.02
C ARG A 207 -20.97 0.82 -4.41
N ARG A 208 -21.62 -0.27 -4.81
CA ARG A 208 -20.98 -1.32 -5.58
C ARG A 208 -20.55 -0.78 -6.94
N VAL A 209 -19.33 -1.10 -7.36
CA VAL A 209 -18.81 -0.75 -8.68
C VAL A 209 -18.52 -2.04 -9.44
N TYR A 210 -19.09 -2.15 -10.63
CA TYR A 210 -18.76 -3.17 -11.62
C TYR A 210 -18.34 -2.44 -12.88
N GLY A 211 -17.13 -2.71 -13.37
CA GLY A 211 -16.61 -2.00 -14.53
C GLY A 211 -15.73 -2.89 -15.40
N LEU A 212 -15.80 -2.66 -16.70
CA LEU A 212 -14.84 -3.15 -17.68
C LEU A 212 -13.93 -1.98 -18.06
N TRP A 213 -12.64 -2.18 -17.95
CA TRP A 213 -11.62 -1.19 -18.25
C TRP A 213 -10.65 -1.76 -19.28
N ILE A 214 -10.17 -0.92 -20.18
CA ILE A 214 -9.10 -1.27 -21.11
C ILE A 214 -8.05 -0.19 -20.97
N SER A 215 -6.85 -0.57 -20.53
CA SER A 215 -5.69 0.32 -20.52
C SER A 215 -4.70 -0.09 -21.60
N VAL A 216 -4.06 0.89 -22.23
CA VAL A 216 -3.03 0.68 -23.25
C VAL A 216 -1.81 1.48 -22.84
N ASN A 217 -0.67 0.80 -22.68
CA ASN A 217 0.62 1.40 -22.39
C ASN A 217 1.58 1.13 -23.57
N LEU A 218 2.34 2.17 -23.95
CA LEU A 218 3.34 2.17 -25.03
C LEU A 218 4.75 2.39 -24.47
#